data_AF-A0A965A2I7-F1
#
_entry.id   AF-A0A965A2I7-F1
#
_cell.length_a   1.000
_cell.length_b   1.000
_cell.length_c   1.000
_cell.angle_alpha   90.00
_cell.angle_beta   90.00
_cell.angle_gamma   90.00
#
_symmetry.space_group_name_H-M   'P 1'
#
loop_
_entity.id
_entity.type
_entity.pdbx_description
1 polymer ?
#
loop_
_entity_poly.entity_id
_entity_poly.type
_entity_poly.pdbx_seq_one_letter_code
_entity_poly.pdbx_strand_id
1 'polypeptide(L)'
;MKPARLTFGAILFCVAVAMGPQSASANPFPKGNAASGKKLHDPRCVSCHNSMFPDKDGTQLYSDLFRKADSAAKLRGMIEFCNSRTNSGWFEEEIQHVGRYLNDTYYKFK
;
A
#
# COMPACT_ATOMS: atom_id res chain seq x y z
N MET A 1 -74.88 -10.93 14.75
CA MET A 1 -73.84 -10.31 13.89
C MET A 1 -72.49 -10.63 14.53
N LYS A 2 -71.60 -11.39 13.87
CA LYS A 2 -70.29 -11.83 14.41
C LYS A 2 -69.18 -11.06 13.69
N PRO A 3 -68.18 -10.48 14.38
CA PRO A 3 -67.09 -9.77 13.72
C PRO A 3 -66.09 -10.74 13.11
N ALA A 4 -65.64 -10.39 11.90
CA ALA A 4 -64.69 -11.15 11.09
C ALA A 4 -63.30 -11.21 11.75
N ARG A 5 -62.69 -12.40 11.72
CA ARG A 5 -61.30 -12.61 12.13
C ARG A 5 -60.37 -12.07 11.05
N LEU A 6 -59.60 -11.05 11.39
CA LEU A 6 -58.56 -10.48 10.54
C LEU A 6 -57.31 -11.38 10.64
N THR A 7 -57.05 -12.20 9.63
CA THR A 7 -55.82 -12.98 9.52
C THR A 7 -54.68 -12.06 9.11
N PHE A 8 -53.78 -11.74 10.04
CA PHE A 8 -52.50 -11.11 9.72
C PHE A 8 -51.62 -12.11 8.95
N GLY A 9 -51.54 -11.93 7.64
CA GLY A 9 -50.59 -12.66 6.80
C GLY A 9 -49.17 -12.29 7.20
N ALA A 10 -48.39 -13.28 7.63
CA ALA A 10 -46.96 -13.12 7.88
C ALA A 10 -46.24 -12.89 6.55
N ILE A 11 -45.85 -11.64 6.28
CA ILE A 11 -44.95 -11.30 5.18
C ILE A 11 -43.54 -11.72 5.60
N LEU A 12 -43.12 -12.90 5.13
CA LEU A 12 -41.73 -13.34 5.15
C LEU A 12 -40.90 -12.42 4.25
N PHE A 13 -40.25 -11.42 4.85
CA PHE A 13 -39.28 -10.57 4.17
C PHE A 13 -37.93 -11.31 4.15
N CYS A 14 -37.71 -12.14 3.13
CA CYS A 14 -36.41 -12.73 2.85
C CYS A 14 -35.45 -11.63 2.38
N VAL A 15 -34.63 -11.09 3.29
CA VAL A 15 -33.51 -10.21 2.94
C VAL A 15 -32.42 -11.07 2.29
N ALA A 16 -32.42 -11.15 0.97
CA ALA A 16 -31.30 -11.68 0.20
C ALA A 16 -30.16 -10.65 0.22
N VAL A 17 -29.19 -10.84 1.11
CA VAL A 17 -27.93 -10.07 1.09
C VAL A 17 -27.14 -10.52 -0.14
N ALA A 18 -27.21 -9.74 -1.21
CA ALA A 18 -26.34 -9.91 -2.38
C ALA A 18 -24.90 -9.52 -2.00
N MET A 19 -24.06 -10.51 -1.73
CA MET A 19 -22.61 -10.33 -1.61
C MET A 19 -22.04 -10.14 -3.02
N GLY A 20 -21.90 -8.88 -3.45
CA GLY A 20 -21.18 -8.53 -4.68
C GLY A 20 -19.68 -8.85 -4.56
N PRO A 21 -18.96 -9.04 -5.67
CA PRO A 21 -17.54 -9.35 -5.65
C PRO A 21 -16.75 -8.20 -5.02
N GLN A 22 -16.12 -8.47 -3.89
CA GLN A 22 -15.13 -7.57 -3.29
C GLN A 22 -13.86 -7.67 -4.12
N SER A 23 -13.65 -6.71 -5.03
CA SER A 23 -12.34 -6.50 -5.65
C SER A 23 -11.36 -6.04 -4.58
N ALA A 24 -10.70 -7.00 -3.91
CA ALA A 24 -9.59 -6.71 -3.02
C ALA A 24 -8.39 -6.28 -3.88
N SER A 25 -8.10 -4.98 -3.91
CA SER A 25 -6.92 -4.46 -4.59
C SER A 25 -5.67 -4.92 -3.84
N ALA A 26 -4.85 -5.73 -4.49
CA ALA A 26 -3.69 -6.37 -3.90
C ALA A 26 -2.50 -5.41 -3.79
N ASN A 27 -1.60 -5.63 -2.84
CA ASN A 27 -0.38 -4.82 -2.77
C ASN A 27 0.43 -4.98 -4.08
N PRO A 28 0.85 -3.88 -4.74
CA PRO A 28 1.60 -3.95 -5.98
C PRO A 28 3.02 -4.54 -5.82
N PHE A 29 3.47 -4.80 -4.58
CA PHE A 29 4.70 -5.52 -4.26
C PHE A 29 4.41 -6.87 -3.58
N PRO A 30 3.78 -7.83 -4.28
CA PRO A 30 3.16 -9.00 -3.66
C PRO A 30 4.16 -10.00 -3.07
N LYS A 31 5.40 -10.01 -3.58
CA LYS A 31 6.49 -10.88 -3.08
C LYS A 31 7.35 -10.19 -2.01
N GLY A 32 7.00 -8.96 -1.63
CA GLY A 32 7.80 -8.17 -0.71
C GLY A 32 7.54 -8.50 0.77
N ASN A 33 8.60 -8.44 1.57
CA ASN A 33 8.55 -8.45 3.03
C ASN A 33 8.95 -7.06 3.56
N ALA A 34 8.04 -6.38 4.27
CA ALA A 34 8.28 -5.01 4.75
C ALA A 34 9.44 -4.91 5.76
N ALA A 35 9.64 -5.93 6.61
CA ALA A 35 10.71 -5.92 7.60
C ALA A 35 12.09 -6.05 6.92
N SER A 36 12.22 -6.96 5.94
CA SER A 36 13.40 -7.06 5.09
C SER A 36 13.62 -5.77 4.29
N GLY A 37 12.55 -5.20 3.74
CA GLY A 37 12.60 -3.94 2.99
C GLY A 37 13.17 -2.79 3.79
N LYS A 38 12.73 -2.61 5.04
CA LYS A 38 13.28 -1.58 5.94
C LYS A 38 14.78 -1.79 6.19
N LYS A 39 15.20 -3.03 6.45
CA LYS A 39 16.63 -3.36 6.67
C LYS A 39 17.51 -3.05 5.46
N LEU A 40 16.99 -3.22 4.25
CA LEU A 40 17.68 -2.88 3.01
C LEU A 40 17.69 -1.37 2.76
N HIS A 41 16.53 -0.74 2.93
CA HIS A 41 16.30 0.68 2.68
C HIS A 41 17.16 1.60 3.56
N ASP A 42 17.14 1.40 4.87
CA ASP A 42 17.70 2.35 5.83
C ASP A 42 19.18 2.69 5.57
N PRO A 43 20.10 1.72 5.44
CA PRO A 43 21.51 2.03 5.22
C PRO A 43 21.83 2.58 3.82
N ARG A 44 20.93 2.45 2.84
CA ARG A 44 21.19 2.83 1.44
C ARG A 44 20.51 4.12 1.02
N CYS A 45 19.34 4.43 1.56
CA CYS A 45 18.52 5.55 1.10
C CYS A 45 18.55 6.74 2.07
N VAL A 46 18.52 6.46 3.38
CA VAL A 46 18.21 7.48 4.40
C VAL A 46 19.27 8.57 4.50
N SER A 47 20.56 8.22 4.43
CA SER A 47 21.65 9.21 4.58
C SER A 47 21.55 10.33 3.53
N CYS A 48 21.38 9.96 2.25
CA CYS A 48 21.23 10.94 1.18
C CYS A 48 19.92 11.70 1.31
N HIS A 49 18.81 11.03 1.64
CA HIS A 49 17.52 11.69 1.78
C HIS A 49 17.50 12.71 2.93
N ASN A 50 18.02 12.35 4.11
CA ASN A 50 18.16 13.26 5.25
C ASN A 50 19.06 14.45 4.90
N SER A 51 20.07 14.26 4.05
CA SER A 51 20.94 15.36 3.62
C SER A 51 20.22 16.43 2.81
N MET A 52 19.06 16.11 2.20
CA MET A 52 18.29 17.03 1.35
C MET A 52 17.42 18.01 2.14
N PHE A 53 17.23 17.78 3.44
CA PHE A 53 16.38 18.61 4.30
C PHE A 53 17.20 19.25 5.42
N PRO A 54 16.88 20.50 5.82
CA PRO A 54 17.56 21.17 6.93
C PRO A 54 17.39 20.45 8.28
N ASP A 55 16.20 19.91 8.53
CA ASP A 55 15.82 19.18 9.76
C ASP A 55 16.30 17.72 9.78
N LYS A 56 16.95 17.26 8.70
CA LYS A 56 17.42 15.89 8.51
C LYS A 56 16.32 14.84 8.49
N ASP A 57 15.09 15.23 8.17
CA ASP A 57 14.00 14.28 7.94
C ASP A 57 13.79 14.02 6.44
N GLY A 58 14.50 13.03 5.92
CA GLY A 58 14.36 12.57 4.53
C GLY A 58 13.06 11.82 4.25
N THR A 59 12.26 11.47 5.27
CA THR A 59 10.96 10.80 5.05
C THR A 59 9.94 11.73 4.40
N GLN A 60 10.17 13.04 4.45
CA GLN A 60 9.39 14.04 3.74
C GLN A 60 9.29 13.74 2.24
N LEU A 61 10.33 13.16 1.61
CA LEU A 61 10.31 12.74 0.20
C LEU A 61 9.27 11.67 -0.13
N TYR A 62 8.72 10.99 0.86
CA TYR A 62 7.67 9.99 0.69
C TYR A 62 6.26 10.55 0.95
N SER A 63 6.18 11.75 1.52
CA SER A 63 4.92 12.43 1.81
C SER A 63 4.21 12.90 0.53
N ASP A 64 2.90 13.11 0.61
CA ASP A 64 2.11 13.61 -0.53
C ASP A 64 2.60 14.96 -1.08
N LEU A 65 3.23 15.79 -0.24
CA LEU A 65 3.74 17.11 -0.63
C LEU A 65 4.99 17.03 -1.51
N PHE A 66 5.88 16.06 -1.27
CA PHE A 66 7.19 16.01 -1.94
C PHE A 66 7.42 14.74 -2.77
N ARG A 67 6.55 13.72 -2.66
CA ARG A 67 6.74 12.47 -3.38
C ARG A 67 6.72 12.69 -4.89
N LYS A 68 7.72 12.11 -5.56
CA LYS A 68 7.80 12.08 -7.02
C LYS A 68 7.12 10.85 -7.64
N ALA A 69 6.98 9.78 -6.85
CA ALA A 69 6.25 8.59 -7.26
C ALA A 69 4.76 8.76 -6.93
N ASP A 70 3.92 8.77 -7.97
CA ASP A 70 2.45 8.81 -7.89
C ASP A 70 1.81 7.44 -8.19
N SER A 71 2.64 6.42 -8.45
CA SER A 71 2.22 5.09 -8.82
C SER A 71 3.27 4.07 -8.39
N ALA A 72 2.85 2.81 -8.23
CA ALA A 72 3.74 1.73 -7.83
C ALA A 72 4.87 1.48 -8.86
N ALA A 73 4.58 1.63 -10.16
CA ALA A 73 5.58 1.51 -11.22
C ALA A 73 6.66 2.59 -11.11
N LYS A 74 6.27 3.86 -10.86
CA LYS A 74 7.25 4.93 -10.63
C LYS A 74 8.04 4.74 -9.34
N LEU A 75 7.38 4.26 -8.27
CA LEU A 75 8.08 3.93 -7.03
C LEU A 75 9.14 2.84 -7.26
N ARG A 76 8.80 1.77 -7.99
CA ARG A 76 9.75 0.70 -8.35
C ARG A 76 10.94 1.28 -9.13
N GLY A 77 10.69 2.10 -10.14
CA GLY A 77 11.75 2.74 -10.92
C GLY A 77 12.66 3.64 -10.09
N MET A 78 12.12 4.36 -9.10
CA MET A 78 12.94 5.14 -8.16
C MET A 78 13.81 4.24 -7.28
N ILE A 79 13.28 3.11 -6.81
CA ILE A 79 14.05 2.13 -6.03
C ILE A 79 15.19 1.54 -6.86
N GLU A 80 14.95 1.19 -8.13
CA GLU A 80 15.98 0.70 -9.06
C GLU A 80 17.07 1.74 -9.34
N PHE A 81 16.65 3.00 -9.51
CA PHE A 81 17.59 4.11 -9.66
C PHE A 81 18.48 4.24 -8.41
N CYS A 82 17.89 4.23 -7.21
CA CYS A 82 18.63 4.29 -5.96
C CYS A 82 19.55 3.07 -5.77
N ASN A 83 19.09 1.86 -6.11
CA ASN A 83 19.90 0.64 -6.09
C ASN A 83 21.18 0.81 -6.92
N SER A 84 21.05 1.32 -8.15
CA SER A 84 22.17 1.61 -9.04
C SER A 84 23.10 2.70 -8.48
N ARG A 85 22.52 3.81 -8.00
CA ARG A 85 23.28 4.96 -7.46
C ARG A 85 24.09 4.61 -6.21
N THR A 86 23.59 3.67 -5.41
CA THR A 86 24.23 3.22 -4.17
C THR A 86 25.07 1.97 -4.36
N ASN A 87 25.17 1.47 -5.61
CA ASN A 87 25.81 0.21 -5.97
C ASN A 87 25.41 -0.94 -5.03
N SER A 88 24.11 -1.04 -4.74
CA SER A 88 23.60 -2.00 -3.75
C SER A 88 23.50 -3.43 -4.32
N GLY A 89 23.39 -3.56 -5.65
CA GLY A 89 23.38 -4.86 -6.32
C GLY A 89 22.13 -5.70 -6.05
N TRP A 90 21.04 -5.08 -5.63
CA TRP A 90 19.80 -5.78 -5.30
C TRP A 90 19.19 -6.49 -6.51
N PHE A 91 18.75 -7.72 -6.28
CA PHE A 91 17.91 -8.48 -7.19
C PHE A 91 16.44 -8.04 -7.08
N GLU A 92 15.60 -8.57 -7.96
CA GLU A 92 14.17 -8.20 -8.01
C GLU A 92 13.46 -8.45 -6.67
N GLU A 93 13.81 -9.52 -5.94
CA GLU A 93 13.17 -9.84 -4.65
C GLU A 93 13.44 -8.78 -3.57
N GLU A 94 14.65 -8.23 -3.53
CA GLU A 94 15.02 -7.15 -2.62
C GLU A 94 14.35 -5.83 -3.02
N ILE A 95 14.25 -5.56 -4.32
CA ILE A 95 13.47 -4.41 -4.82
C ILE A 95 12.01 -4.54 -4.39
N GLN A 96 11.42 -5.73 -4.48
CA GLN A 96 10.07 -6.02 -3.99
C GLN A 96 9.96 -5.83 -2.47
N HIS A 97 10.96 -6.23 -1.69
CA HIS A 97 10.98 -6.00 -0.25
C HIS A 97 10.97 -4.51 0.09
N VAL A 98 11.84 -3.72 -0.54
CA VAL A 98 11.91 -2.26 -0.32
C VAL A 98 10.63 -1.58 -0.80
N GLY A 99 10.12 -1.96 -1.96
CA GLY A 99 8.85 -1.45 -2.50
C GLY A 99 7.69 -1.74 -1.56
N ARG A 100 7.62 -2.95 -1.01
CA ARG A 100 6.64 -3.31 0.00
C ARG A 100 6.74 -2.46 1.25
N TYR A 101 7.95 -2.28 1.80
CA TYR A 101 8.16 -1.43 2.97
C TYR A 101 7.68 0.01 2.74
N LEU A 102 8.12 0.62 1.64
CA LEU A 102 7.77 2.00 1.31
C LEU A 102 6.27 2.13 1.03
N ASN A 103 5.67 1.17 0.33
CA ASN A 103 4.25 1.18 0.03
C ASN A 103 3.39 1.00 1.29
N ASP A 104 3.75 0.05 2.14
CA ASP A 104 3.04 -0.22 3.40
C ASP A 104 3.18 0.92 4.39
N THR A 105 4.27 1.68 4.35
CA THR A 105 4.53 2.75 5.32
C THR A 105 3.95 4.08 4.84
N TYR A 106 4.22 4.45 3.58
CA TYR A 106 3.98 5.82 3.08
C TYR A 106 2.95 5.89 1.95
N TYR A 107 3.09 5.07 0.89
CA TYR A 107 2.37 5.32 -0.37
C TYR A 107 0.97 4.74 -0.45
N LYS A 108 0.74 3.55 0.14
CA LYS A 108 -0.56 2.86 0.16
C LYS A 108 -1.19 2.58 -1.21
N PHE A 109 -0.37 2.45 -2.26
CA PHE A 109 -0.81 2.01 -3.58
C PHE A 109 -1.47 0.62 -3.53
N LYS A 110 -2.35 0.39 -4.49
CA LYS A 110 -3.33 -0.69 -4.56
C LYS A 110 -3.35 -1.31 -5.94
#